data_AF-A0A3F2ZU80-F1
#
_entry.id   AF-A0A3F2ZU80-F1
#
_cell.length_a   1.000
_cell.length_b   1.000
_cell.length_c   1.000
_cell.angle_alpha   90.00
_cell.angle_beta   90.00
_cell.angle_gamma   90.00
#
_symmetry.space_group_name_H-M   'P 1'
#
loop_
_entity.id
_entity.type
_entity.pdbx_description
1 polymer ?
#
loop_
_entity_poly.entity_id
_entity_poly.type
_entity_poly.pdbx_seq_one_letter_code
_entity_poly.pdbx_strand_id
1 'polypeptide(L)' 'MDNPYLTILQIMKKQGTQETPFITLGKAINSTTIQAGDLQLTKDNLLINKDITLNSGDTVAVYPINNGQIYIVLCKVV' A
#
# COMPACT_ATOMS: atom_id res chain seq x y z
N MET A 1 -37.59 -16.07 1.91
CA MET A 1 -37.56 -14.93 2.85
C MET A 1 -36.21 -15.00 3.53
N ASP A 2 -35.22 -14.28 3.00
CA ASP A 2 -33.86 -14.35 3.53
C ASP A 2 -33.82 -13.80 4.95
N ASN A 3 -33.20 -14.55 5.86
CA ASN A 3 -33.08 -14.16 7.25
C ASN A 3 -32.20 -12.89 7.34
N PRO A 4 -32.73 -11.76 7.82
CA PRO A 4 -32.00 -10.49 7.83
C PRO A 4 -30.71 -10.54 8.66
N TYR A 5 -30.64 -11.41 9.68
CA TYR A 5 -29.43 -11.63 10.47
C TYR A 5 -28.33 -12.35 9.67
N LEU A 6 -28.69 -13.28 8.78
CA LEU A 6 -27.74 -13.95 7.90
C LEU A 6 -27.14 -12.97 6.89
N THR A 7 -27.94 -12.05 6.36
CA THR A 7 -27.47 -11.00 5.45
C THR A 7 -26.40 -10.13 6.11
N ILE A 8 -26.64 -9.70 7.36
CA ILE A 8 -25.67 -8.91 8.13
C ILE A 8 -24.38 -9.71 8.36
N LEU A 9 -24.48 -10.99 8.74
CA LEU A 9 -23.31 -11.86 8.95
C LEU A 9 -22.51 -12.07 7.65
N GLN A 10 -23.17 -12.22 6.51
CA GLN A 10 -22.51 -12.36 5.21
C GLN A 10 -21.78 -11.08 4.79
N ILE A 11 -22.40 -9.91 5.02
CA ILE A 11 -21.74 -8.62 4.78
C ILE A 11 -20.52 -8.47 5.68
N MET A 12 -20.64 -8.77 6.98
CA MET A 12 -19.52 -8.71 7.93
C MET A 12 -18.38 -9.65 7.54
N LYS A 13 -18.67 -10.88 7.13
CA LYS A 13 -17.64 -11.82 6.64
C LYS A 13 -16.97 -11.30 5.38
N LYS A 14 -17.75 -10.83 4.40
CA LYS A 14 -17.23 -10.30 3.13
C LYS A 14 -16.37 -9.05 3.32
N GLN A 15 -16.76 -8.15 4.22
CA GLN A 15 -16.00 -6.92 4.50
C GLN A 15 -14.79 -7.19 5.40
N GLY A 16 -14.91 -8.09 6.39
CA GLY A 16 -13.79 -8.51 7.24
C GLY A 16 -12.70 -9.28 6.48
N THR A 17 -13.03 -9.94 5.36
CA THR A 17 -12.05 -10.55 4.45
C THR A 17 -11.40 -9.55 3.48
N GLN A 18 -11.93 -8.33 3.35
CA GLN A 18 -11.21 -7.29 2.61
C GLN A 18 -10.07 -6.82 3.49
N GLU A 19 -8.84 -7.20 3.14
CA GLU A 19 -7.67 -6.60 3.73
C GLU A 19 -7.74 -5.09 3.49
N THR A 20 -7.78 -4.32 4.57
CA THR A 20 -7.69 -2.88 4.45
C THR A 20 -6.24 -2.57 4.10
N PRO A 21 -5.94 -2.03 2.91
CA PRO A 21 -4.57 -1.66 2.57
C PRO A 21 -4.06 -0.67 3.63
N PHE A 22 -3.02 -1.07 4.35
CA PHE A 22 -2.43 -0.24 5.40
C PHE A 22 -1.20 0.49 4.85
N ILE A 23 -0.98 1.70 5.37
CA ILE A 23 0.24 2.46 5.08
C ILE A 23 1.42 1.67 5.68
N THR A 24 2.39 1.35 4.83
CA THR A 24 3.61 0.65 5.23
C THR A 24 4.79 1.58 5.07
N LEU A 25 5.81 1.43 5.92
CA LEU A 25 7.08 2.14 5.76
C LEU A 25 8.02 1.34 4.87
N GLY A 26 8.66 2.04 3.93
CA GLY A 26 9.70 1.48 3.08
C GLY A 26 10.98 2.31 3.14
N LYS A 27 12.08 1.71 2.72
CA LYS A 27 13.40 2.33 2.59
C LYS A 27 13.77 2.47 1.13
N ALA A 28 14.07 3.69 0.69
CA ALA A 28 14.55 3.92 -0.66
C ALA A 28 15.95 3.33 -0.83
N ILE A 29 16.09 2.40 -1.77
CA ILE A 29 17.41 1.86 -2.17
C ILE A 29 18.08 2.87 -3.11
N ASN A 30 17.29 3.45 -4.01
CA ASN A 30 17.69 4.49 -4.96
C ASN A 30 16.47 5.39 -5.27
N SER A 31 16.60 6.33 -6.20
CA SER A 31 15.54 7.28 -6.55
C SER A 31 14.27 6.67 -7.16
N THR A 32 14.29 5.38 -7.47
CA THR A 32 13.26 4.69 -8.25
C THR A 32 12.88 3.32 -7.70
N THR A 33 13.49 2.94 -6.58
CA THR A 33 13.33 1.62 -5.97
C THR A 33 13.20 1.76 -4.46
N ILE A 34 12.14 1.19 -3.91
CA ILE A 34 11.83 1.20 -2.47
C ILE A 34 11.71 -0.25 -1.98
N GLN A 35 12.28 -0.54 -0.83
CA GLN A 35 12.12 -1.80 -0.12
C GLN A 35 11.14 -1.62 1.03
N ALA A 36 9.97 -2.25 0.95
CA ALA A 36 8.94 -2.24 1.99
C ALA A 36 8.85 -3.65 2.60
N GLY A 37 9.56 -3.89 3.70
CA GLY A 37 9.75 -5.23 4.24
C GLY A 37 10.46 -6.14 3.24
N ASP A 38 9.83 -7.27 2.90
CA ASP A 38 10.33 -8.24 1.91
C ASP A 38 9.95 -7.88 0.46
N LEU A 39 9.12 -6.85 0.25
CA LEU A 39 8.66 -6.42 -1.06
C LEU A 39 9.58 -5.35 -1.64
N GLN A 40 10.08 -5.58 -2.86
CA GLN A 40 10.81 -4.59 -3.63
C GLN A 40 9.90 -3.92 -4.66
N LEU A 41 9.71 -2.62 -4.49
CA LEU A 41 8.92 -1.77 -5.38
C LEU A 41 9.83 -1.08 -6.40
N THR A 42 9.47 -1.15 -7.67
CA THR A 42 10.20 -0.59 -8.82
C THR A 42 9.28 0.37 -9.59
N LYS A 43 9.81 1.07 -10.60
CA LYS A 43 9.01 2.00 -11.43
C LYS A 43 7.73 1.39 -12.03
N ASP A 44 7.69 0.08 -12.24
CA ASP A 44 6.54 -0.59 -12.85
C ASP A 44 5.34 -0.69 -11.90
N ASN A 45 5.59 -0.77 -10.59
CA ASN A 45 4.57 -0.95 -9.56
C ASN A 45 4.56 0.20 -8.53
N LEU A 46 5.31 1.28 -8.80
CA LEU A 46 5.48 2.39 -7.87
C LEU A 46 5.16 3.73 -8.54
N LEU A 47 4.22 4.45 -7.93
CA LEU A 47 3.83 5.80 -8.29
C LEU A 47 4.47 6.79 -7.31
N ILE A 48 5.33 7.66 -7.84
CA ILE A 48 6.00 8.71 -7.08
C ILE A 48 5.62 10.04 -7.69
N ASN A 49 5.26 11.02 -6.85
CA ASN A 49 5.08 12.38 -7.32
C ASN A 49 6.44 12.93 -7.81
N LYS A 50 6.45 13.61 -8.97
CA LYS A 50 7.63 14.26 -9.56
C LYS A 50 8.35 15.23 -8.61
N ASP A 51 7.62 15.80 -7.65
CA ASP A 51 8.16 16.77 -6.69
C ASP A 51 8.89 16.08 -5.52
N ILE A 52 8.79 14.75 -5.39
CA ILE A 52 9.46 13.96 -4.35
C ILE A 52 10.74 13.38 -4.93
N THR A 53 11.88 13.85 -4.40
CA THR A 53 13.19 13.25 -4.71
C THR A 53 13.57 12.26 -3.61
N LEU A 54 13.84 11.01 -3.99
CA LEU A 54 14.28 9.96 -3.08
C LEU A 54 15.78 9.72 -3.23
N ASN A 55 16.49 9.73 -2.10
CA ASN A 55 17.88 9.34 -2.01
C ASN A 55 18.02 7.96 -1.36
N SER A 56 19.13 7.30 -1.62
CA SER A 56 19.44 6.03 -0.95
C SER A 56 19.45 6.22 0.56
N GLY A 57 18.67 5.40 1.26
CA GLY A 57 18.53 5.45 2.72
C GLY A 57 17.31 6.21 3.23
N ASP A 58 16.59 6.95 2.38
CA ASP A 58 15.39 7.69 2.78
C ASP A 58 14.27 6.75 3.25
N THR A 59 13.55 7.13 4.31
CA THR A 59 12.36 6.42 4.77
C THR A 59 11.12 7.06 4.15
N VAL A 60 10.20 6.23 3.65
CA VAL A 60 9.02 6.68 2.92
C VAL A 60 7.78 5.91 3.34
N ALA A 61 6.63 6.58 3.33
CA ALA A 61 5.34 5.95 3.55
C ALA A 61 4.75 5.52 2.19
N VAL A 62 4.46 4.23 2.04
CA VAL A 62 3.85 3.65 0.83
C VAL A 62 2.45 3.12 1.14
N TYR A 63 1.54 3.37 0.20
CA TYR A 63 0.16 2.89 0.29
C TYR A 63 -0.16 1.98 -0.90
N PRO A 64 -0.61 0.73 -0.66
CA PRO A 64 -1.03 -0.16 -1.72
C PRO A 64 -2.39 0.25 -2.30
N ILE A 65 -2.47 0.27 -3.62
CA ILE A 65 -3.71 0.38 -4.41
C ILE A 65 -3.85 -0.83 -5.33
N ASN A 66 -5.01 -1.00 -5.96
CA ASN A 66 -5.30 -2.13 -6.85
C ASN A 66 -4.94 -3.48 -6.21
N ASN A 67 -5.41 -3.71 -4.97
CA ASN A 67 -5.14 -4.92 -4.18
C ASN A 67 -3.64 -5.23 -4.02
N GLY A 68 -2.79 -4.21 -3.85
CA GLY A 68 -1.36 -4.39 -3.62
C GLY A 68 -0.54 -4.68 -4.88
N GLN A 69 -1.09 -4.43 -6.06
CA GLN A 69 -0.32 -4.52 -7.31
C GLN A 69 0.46 -3.24 -7.61
N ILE A 70 -0.06 -2.09 -7.17
CA ILE A 70 0.55 -0.78 -7.38
C ILE A 70 0.65 -0.08 -6.04
N TYR A 71 1.72 0.67 -5.82
CA TYR A 71 2.00 1.39 -4.59
C TYR A 71 2.19 2.87 -4.87
N ILE A 72 1.66 3.72 -4.00
CA ILE A 72 1.84 5.17 -4.07
C ILE A 72 2.74 5.61 -2.92
N VAL A 73 3.76 6.42 -3.22
CA VAL A 73 4.54 7.13 -2.18
C VAL A 73 3.74 8.32 -1.69
N LEU A 74 3.35 8.31 -0.42
CA LEU A 74 2.59 9.41 0.20
C LEU A 74 3.52 10.53 0.66
N CYS A 75 4.61 10.18 1.34
CA CYS A 75 5.57 11.14 1.87
C CYS A 75 6.92 10.51 2.15
N LYS A 76 7.94 11.37 2.25
CA LYS A 76 9.23 11.06 2.88
C LYS A 76 9.14 11.39 4.37
N VAL A 77 9.54 10.45 5.21
CA VAL A 77 9.65 10.63 6.66
C VAL A 77 11.07 11.13 6.95
N VAL A 78 11.17 12.34 7.50
CA VAL A 78 12.45 13.04 7.78
C VAL A 78 13.18 12.49 8.98
#